data_AF-A0A9Q9BEB8-F1
#
_entry.id   AF-A0A9Q9BEB8-F1
#
_cell.length_a   1.000
_cell.length_b   1.000
_cell.length_c   1.000
_cell.angle_alpha   90.00
_cell.angle_beta   90.00
_cell.angle_gamma   90.00
#
_symmetry.space_group_name_H-M   'P 1'
#
loop_
_entity.id
_entity.type
_entity.pdbx_description
1 polymer ?
#
loop_
_entity_poly.entity_id
_entity_poly.type
_entity_poly.pdbx_seq_one_letter_code
_entity_poly.pdbx_strand_id
1 'polypeptide(L)'
;MFLKSKIGLFKKSLFLCLFLIMGSFAVGQNFDLAGFGYTDTVPCPYFIEFQKGNEIEISWYNANQKRVKKIYTYKKKYIGRFPLFELNADMPEDLYAGLNTESKNYYGNKFMLLTGLAKKTLGENKDGIVGLGMLPARKGKKASDFFSDFPMGGTGEYPCFNYENVSSYFVEESKEGKREYKIENLSIMEQDTPWVEGVDGWGIGETFTISTKNMSFYKYILLMNGYISASNPKLYDENGRIKKIMVEGLTSGKKKEFTVKDTPHPQTVDISFLPEQEDVKITILDVYKGTKYEDTAIHFMILWRTEVIPYE
;
A
#
# COMPACT_ATOMS: atom_id res chain seq x y z
N MET A 1 -63.45 6.90 -18.08
CA MET A 1 -62.31 7.70 -18.55
C MET A 1 -61.16 7.56 -17.55
N PHE A 2 -60.60 6.36 -17.47
CA PHE A 2 -59.49 6.00 -16.57
C PHE A 2 -58.35 5.54 -17.48
N LEU A 3 -57.21 6.25 -17.49
CA LEU A 3 -55.85 5.72 -17.75
C LEU A 3 -54.82 6.87 -17.93
N LYS A 4 -54.70 7.80 -16.96
CA LYS A 4 -53.53 8.70 -16.91
C LYS A 4 -53.23 9.09 -15.46
N SER A 5 -52.40 8.31 -14.77
CA SER A 5 -51.56 8.87 -13.68
C SER A 5 -50.44 7.96 -13.14
N LYS A 6 -50.43 6.65 -13.38
CA LYS A 6 -49.42 5.77 -12.72
C LYS A 6 -48.06 5.63 -13.42
N ILE A 7 -47.87 6.13 -14.63
CA ILE A 7 -46.61 5.95 -15.39
C ILE A 7 -45.56 7.05 -15.08
N GLY A 8 -45.97 8.19 -14.49
CA GLY A 8 -45.07 9.29 -14.18
C GLY A 8 -44.26 9.15 -12.89
N LEU A 9 -44.79 8.46 -11.87
CA LEU A 9 -44.09 8.28 -10.59
C LEU A 9 -43.04 7.15 -10.63
N PHE A 10 -43.29 6.08 -11.40
CA PHE A 10 -42.35 4.98 -11.50
C PHE A 10 -41.05 5.37 -12.25
N LYS A 11 -41.12 6.25 -13.26
CA LYS A 11 -39.92 6.73 -13.95
C LYS A 11 -39.06 7.66 -13.10
N LYS A 12 -39.64 8.49 -12.23
CA LYS A 12 -38.87 9.35 -11.32
C LYS A 12 -38.27 8.60 -10.13
N SER A 13 -38.95 7.56 -9.63
CA SER A 13 -38.40 6.71 -8.56
C SER A 13 -37.32 5.74 -9.05
N LEU A 14 -37.43 5.24 -10.30
CA LEU A 14 -36.39 4.41 -10.90
C LEU A 14 -35.13 5.22 -11.26
N PHE A 15 -35.29 6.49 -11.68
CA PHE A 15 -34.15 7.40 -11.92
C PHE A 15 -33.45 7.81 -10.62
N LEU A 16 -34.17 7.92 -9.51
CA LEU A 16 -33.56 8.18 -8.19
C LEU A 16 -32.90 6.93 -7.59
N CYS A 17 -33.43 5.73 -7.86
CA CYS A 17 -32.81 4.48 -7.42
C CYS A 17 -31.54 4.11 -8.21
N LEU A 18 -31.42 4.55 -9.46
CA LEU A 18 -30.20 4.38 -10.25
C LEU A 18 -29.03 5.27 -9.78
N PHE A 19 -29.29 6.33 -9.00
CA PHE A 19 -28.25 7.15 -8.38
C PHE A 19 -27.89 6.72 -6.95
N LEU A 20 -28.62 5.78 -6.35
CA LEU A 20 -28.39 5.30 -4.97
C LEU A 20 -27.76 3.90 -4.89
N ILE A 21 -27.36 3.32 -6.04
CA ILE A 21 -26.51 2.12 -6.12
C ILE A 21 -25.25 2.41 -6.95
N MET A 22 -24.71 3.63 -6.85
CA MET A 22 -23.26 3.79 -6.95
C MET A 22 -22.68 3.53 -5.58
N GLY A 23 -22.84 2.28 -5.11
CA GLY A 23 -21.93 1.74 -4.11
C GLY A 23 -20.53 1.94 -4.67
N SER A 24 -19.72 2.64 -3.90
CA SER A 24 -18.39 3.13 -4.19
C SER A 24 -17.50 2.04 -4.80
N PHE A 25 -17.63 1.80 -6.11
CA PHE A 25 -16.51 1.34 -6.90
C PHE A 25 -15.63 2.58 -7.01
N ALA A 26 -14.83 2.83 -5.98
CA ALA A 26 -13.55 3.45 -6.22
C ALA A 26 -12.85 2.48 -7.18
N VAL A 27 -13.01 2.67 -8.48
CA VAL A 27 -12.07 2.14 -9.47
C VAL A 27 -10.76 2.85 -9.14
N GLY A 28 -9.63 2.14 -9.15
CA GLY A 28 -8.35 2.84 -8.98
C GLY A 28 -8.19 3.88 -10.09
N GLN A 29 -7.34 4.87 -9.85
CA GLN A 29 -7.23 6.01 -10.77
C GLN A 29 -5.83 6.09 -11.35
N ASN A 30 -5.75 6.26 -12.66
CA ASN A 30 -4.54 6.73 -13.31
C ASN A 30 -4.39 8.22 -13.04
N PHE A 31 -3.54 8.59 -12.07
CA PHE A 31 -3.13 9.97 -11.82
C PHE A 31 -1.73 10.25 -12.37
N ASP A 32 -1.44 11.51 -12.67
CA ASP A 32 -0.10 11.92 -13.10
C ASP A 32 0.86 11.81 -11.91
N LEU A 33 1.99 11.14 -12.12
CA LEU A 33 3.06 11.04 -11.12
C LEU A 33 3.93 12.30 -11.13
N ALA A 34 3.76 13.23 -12.08
CA ALA A 34 4.57 14.44 -12.14
C ALA A 34 4.61 15.22 -10.81
N GLY A 35 5.82 15.48 -10.32
CA GLY A 35 6.10 16.11 -9.02
C GLY A 35 6.10 15.13 -7.84
N PHE A 36 5.73 13.86 -8.03
CA PHE A 36 6.00 12.82 -7.04
C PHE A 36 7.49 12.56 -7.00
N GLY A 37 8.07 12.61 -5.82
CA GLY A 37 9.45 12.23 -5.65
C GLY A 37 9.77 11.90 -4.22
N TYR A 38 10.81 11.10 -4.04
CA TYR A 38 11.29 10.69 -2.74
C TYR A 38 12.73 11.15 -2.55
N THR A 39 13.08 11.42 -1.30
CA THR A 39 14.42 11.79 -0.88
C THR A 39 14.87 10.87 0.23
N ASP A 40 16.15 10.53 0.24
CA ASP A 40 16.78 9.91 1.40
C ASP A 40 17.61 10.96 2.15
N THR A 41 17.89 10.68 3.42
CA THR A 41 18.62 11.59 4.31
C THR A 41 20.10 11.22 4.42
N VAL A 42 20.86 12.04 5.15
CA VAL A 42 22.31 11.90 5.37
C VAL A 42 22.66 10.45 5.80
N PRO A 43 23.75 9.84 5.29
CA PRO A 43 24.88 10.47 4.61
C PRO A 43 24.73 10.70 3.10
N CYS A 44 23.64 10.29 2.46
CA CYS A 44 23.49 10.40 1.00
C CYS A 44 22.15 10.99 0.58
N PRO A 45 22.07 12.32 0.45
CA PRO A 45 20.91 12.95 -0.13
C PRO A 45 20.86 12.60 -1.62
N TYR A 46 19.93 11.72 -1.98
CA TYR A 46 19.48 11.59 -3.35
C TYR A 46 17.99 11.93 -3.42
N PHE A 47 17.57 12.37 -4.60
CA PHE A 47 16.22 12.81 -4.90
C PHE A 47 15.81 12.23 -6.24
N ILE A 48 14.69 11.53 -6.28
CA ILE A 48 14.12 10.95 -7.48
C ILE A 48 12.73 11.54 -7.64
N GLU A 49 12.48 12.21 -8.76
CA GLU A 49 11.23 12.91 -9.03
C GLU A 49 10.72 12.60 -10.43
N PHE A 50 9.46 12.17 -10.49
CA PHE A 50 8.73 11.99 -11.74
C PHE A 50 8.45 13.36 -12.36
N GLN A 51 8.80 13.49 -13.63
CA GLN A 51 8.53 14.68 -14.42
C GLN A 51 7.30 14.45 -15.30
N LYS A 52 6.79 15.53 -15.89
CA LYS A 52 5.64 15.44 -16.80
C LYS A 52 5.98 14.53 -17.99
N GLY A 53 5.12 13.55 -18.26
CA GLY A 53 5.34 12.55 -19.31
C GLY A 53 6.08 11.33 -18.76
N ASN A 54 7.02 10.79 -19.54
CA ASN A 54 7.76 9.57 -19.18
C ASN A 54 9.19 9.86 -18.74
N GLU A 55 9.41 10.99 -18.08
CA GLU A 55 10.72 11.42 -17.60
C GLU A 55 10.80 11.29 -16.07
N ILE A 56 11.99 10.95 -15.58
CA ILE A 56 12.35 10.94 -14.16
C ILE A 56 13.66 11.68 -14.01
N GLU A 57 13.68 12.62 -13.08
CA GLU A 57 14.87 13.29 -12.62
C GLU A 57 15.46 12.55 -11.44
N ILE A 58 16.75 12.22 -11.50
CA ILE A 58 17.52 11.71 -10.37
C ILE A 58 18.63 12.72 -10.08
N SER A 59 18.69 13.22 -8.84
CA SER A 59 19.77 14.09 -8.38
C SER A 59 20.38 13.56 -7.09
N TRP A 60 21.71 13.68 -6.94
CA TRP A 60 22.46 13.16 -5.79
C TRP A 60 23.72 13.98 -5.54
N TYR A 61 24.37 13.79 -4.41
CA TYR A 61 25.68 14.39 -4.13
C TYR A 61 26.78 13.37 -4.43
N ASN A 62 27.72 13.74 -5.32
CA ASN A 62 28.86 12.87 -5.64
C ASN A 62 29.94 12.91 -4.55
N ALA A 63 31.01 12.14 -4.74
CA ALA A 63 32.14 12.06 -3.80
C ALA A 63 32.82 13.42 -3.47
N ASN A 64 32.64 14.43 -4.32
CA ASN A 64 33.15 15.79 -4.10
C ASN A 64 32.11 16.72 -3.46
N GLN A 65 31.03 16.17 -2.91
CA GLN A 65 29.89 16.91 -2.34
C GLN A 65 29.25 17.89 -3.32
N LYS A 66 29.37 17.62 -4.62
CA LYS A 66 28.68 18.41 -5.66
C LYS A 66 27.38 17.72 -6.02
N ARG A 67 26.29 18.49 -6.06
CA ARG A 67 25.00 18.01 -6.56
C ARG A 67 25.10 17.73 -8.06
N VAL A 68 24.81 16.49 -8.45
CA VAL A 68 24.69 16.02 -9.81
C VAL A 68 23.21 15.76 -10.09
N LYS A 69 22.78 15.95 -11.34
CA LYS A 69 21.42 15.73 -11.81
C LYS A 69 21.48 15.01 -13.14
N LYS A 70 20.61 14.02 -13.34
CA LYS A 70 20.44 13.33 -14.62
C LYS A 70 18.96 13.04 -14.84
N ILE A 71 18.52 13.27 -16.08
CA ILE A 71 17.15 12.97 -16.52
C ILE A 71 17.18 11.64 -17.27
N TYR A 72 16.21 10.79 -16.95
CA TYR A 72 15.99 9.50 -17.58
C TYR A 72 14.61 9.51 -18.22
N THR A 73 14.47 8.84 -19.35
CA THR A 73 13.15 8.44 -19.83
C THR A 73 12.88 7.02 -19.36
N TYR A 74 11.64 6.69 -18.99
CA TYR A 74 11.28 5.33 -18.57
C TYR A 74 10.20 4.71 -19.44
N LYS A 75 10.11 3.37 -19.36
CA LYS A 75 8.99 2.56 -19.87
C LYS A 75 8.37 1.82 -18.69
N LYS A 76 7.04 1.93 -18.52
CA LYS A 76 6.28 1.14 -17.53
C LYS A 76 6.03 -0.26 -18.13
N LYS A 77 6.44 -1.29 -17.42
CA LYS A 77 6.17 -2.71 -17.64
C LYS A 77 5.52 -3.29 -16.37
N TYR A 78 5.21 -4.58 -16.38
CA TYR A 78 4.71 -5.28 -15.19
C TYR A 78 5.46 -6.60 -14.99
N ILE A 79 5.71 -6.94 -13.72
CA ILE A 79 6.12 -8.28 -13.28
C ILE A 79 4.99 -8.79 -12.39
N GLY A 80 4.19 -9.73 -12.91
CA GLY A 80 2.93 -10.08 -12.26
C GLY A 80 2.04 -8.83 -12.14
N ARG A 81 1.60 -8.52 -10.92
CA ARG A 81 0.76 -7.34 -10.63
C ARG A 81 1.54 -6.06 -10.29
N PHE A 82 2.87 -6.14 -10.28
CA PHE A 82 3.69 -5.02 -9.85
C PHE A 82 4.17 -4.20 -11.05
N PRO A 83 3.96 -2.87 -11.05
CA PRO A 83 4.51 -2.00 -12.07
C PRO A 83 6.03 -1.91 -11.94
N LEU A 84 6.73 -2.10 -13.05
CA LEU A 84 8.18 -2.03 -13.18
C LEU A 84 8.52 -0.87 -14.12
N PHE A 85 9.23 0.11 -13.61
CA PHE A 85 9.73 1.27 -14.36
C PHE A 85 11.13 0.94 -14.87
N GLU A 86 11.31 0.88 -16.19
CA GLU A 86 12.59 0.63 -16.85
C GLU A 86 13.11 1.92 -17.49
N LEU A 87 14.13 2.51 -16.88
CA LEU A 87 14.90 3.67 -17.35
C LEU A 87 15.67 3.34 -18.65
N ASN A 88 15.93 4.35 -19.46
CA ASN A 88 16.68 4.26 -20.72
C ASN A 88 18.20 4.06 -20.54
N ALA A 89 18.70 4.22 -19.32
CA ALA A 89 20.10 3.98 -18.97
C ALA A 89 20.19 3.54 -17.51
N ASP A 90 21.28 2.87 -17.17
CA ASP A 90 21.56 2.49 -15.80
C ASP A 90 21.72 3.73 -14.89
N MET A 91 21.28 3.57 -13.65
CA MET A 91 21.52 4.57 -12.61
C MET A 91 23.02 4.64 -12.28
N PRO A 92 23.54 5.83 -11.92
CA PRO A 92 24.97 6.07 -11.75
C PRO A 92 25.50 5.33 -10.54
N GLU A 93 26.71 4.77 -10.61
CA GLU A 93 27.27 4.01 -9.48
C GLU A 93 27.51 4.89 -8.24
N ASP A 94 27.84 6.17 -8.48
CA ASP A 94 28.12 7.16 -7.45
C ASP A 94 26.86 7.69 -6.75
N LEU A 95 25.66 7.45 -7.32
CA LEU A 95 24.37 7.66 -6.65
C LEU A 95 24.32 6.85 -5.35
N TYR A 96 24.81 5.62 -5.42
CA TYR A 96 24.75 4.67 -4.33
C TYR A 96 26.01 4.72 -3.45
N ALA A 97 27.13 5.23 -3.96
CA ALA A 97 28.46 5.08 -3.36
C ALA A 97 28.62 5.57 -1.91
N GLY A 98 27.77 6.47 -1.41
CA GLY A 98 27.80 6.87 0.01
C GLY A 98 26.70 6.27 0.89
N LEU A 99 25.81 5.41 0.35
CA LEU A 99 24.79 4.69 1.12
C LEU A 99 25.36 3.44 1.81
N ASN A 100 26.27 2.72 1.15
CA ASN A 100 26.88 1.49 1.66
C ASN A 100 28.18 1.22 0.85
N THR A 101 29.27 0.70 1.42
CA THR A 101 30.44 0.29 0.61
C THR A 101 30.13 -0.88 -0.33
N GLU A 102 29.11 -1.68 0.00
CA GLU A 102 28.52 -2.68 -0.89
C GLU A 102 27.60 -2.08 -1.95
N SER A 103 27.42 -0.77 -1.98
CA SER A 103 26.46 -0.14 -2.87
C SER A 103 26.91 -0.05 -4.32
N LYS A 104 28.21 -0.23 -4.56
CA LYS A 104 28.83 -0.59 -5.85
C LYS A 104 28.33 -1.92 -6.41
N ASN A 105 27.18 -2.38 -5.97
CA ASN A 105 26.55 -3.57 -6.44
C ASN A 105 25.06 -3.34 -6.77
N TYR A 106 24.46 -2.21 -6.39
CA TYR A 106 23.11 -1.84 -6.83
C TYR A 106 23.20 -1.30 -8.26
N TYR A 107 22.97 -2.16 -9.24
CA TYR A 107 23.04 -1.76 -10.65
C TYR A 107 21.83 -2.22 -11.42
N GLY A 108 21.27 -1.25 -12.12
CA GLY A 108 20.31 -1.47 -13.18
C GLY A 108 19.62 -0.17 -13.56
N ASN A 109 18.65 -0.34 -14.43
CA ASN A 109 17.80 0.70 -14.97
C ASN A 109 16.35 0.45 -14.57
N LYS A 110 16.08 -0.28 -13.48
CA LYS A 110 14.73 -0.74 -13.13
C LYS A 110 14.38 -0.35 -11.71
N PHE A 111 13.09 -0.15 -11.42
CA PHE A 111 12.54 -0.09 -10.06
C PHE A 111 11.04 -0.38 -10.09
N MET A 112 10.49 -0.88 -8.99
CA MET A 112 9.04 -1.04 -8.85
C MET A 112 8.49 0.10 -8.00
N LEU A 113 7.24 0.49 -8.25
CA LEU A 113 6.61 1.58 -7.51
C LEU A 113 5.13 1.31 -7.30
N LEU A 114 4.76 1.06 -6.05
CA LEU A 114 3.39 0.92 -5.59
C LEU A 114 2.92 2.25 -5.02
N THR A 115 1.98 2.90 -5.70
CA THR A 115 1.49 4.22 -5.31
C THR A 115 -0.01 4.27 -5.07
N GLY A 116 -0.41 5.24 -4.25
CA GLY A 116 -1.79 5.66 -4.08
C GLY A 116 -1.88 7.18 -3.91
N LEU A 117 -2.97 7.77 -4.38
CA LEU A 117 -3.26 9.19 -4.25
C LEU A 117 -3.87 9.45 -2.86
N ALA A 118 -3.11 10.12 -1.99
CA ALA A 118 -3.61 10.61 -0.71
C ALA A 118 -4.43 11.89 -0.92
N LYS A 119 -5.73 11.78 -0.68
CA LYS A 119 -6.64 12.93 -0.72
C LYS A 119 -6.42 13.82 0.49
N LYS A 120 -6.27 15.12 0.23
CA LYS A 120 -6.04 16.15 1.24
C LYS A 120 -6.97 16.04 2.44
N THR A 121 -6.42 16.30 3.63
CA THR A 121 -7.24 16.61 4.81
C THR A 121 -7.61 18.10 4.86
N LEU A 122 -8.58 18.44 5.71
CA LEU A 122 -9.01 19.82 5.91
C LEU A 122 -7.84 20.67 6.43
N GLY A 123 -7.34 21.60 5.60
CA GLY A 123 -6.21 22.48 5.93
C GLY A 123 -4.94 22.24 5.10
N GLU A 124 -4.87 21.15 4.33
CA GLU A 124 -3.75 20.89 3.42
C GLU A 124 -3.96 21.54 2.05
N ASN A 125 -2.86 22.02 1.47
CA ASN A 125 -2.90 22.83 0.25
C ASN A 125 -3.05 22.01 -1.04
N LYS A 126 -2.67 20.72 -1.05
CA LYS A 126 -2.71 19.83 -2.25
C LYS A 126 -2.84 18.36 -1.85
N ASP A 127 -3.39 17.54 -2.75
CA ASP A 127 -3.34 16.07 -2.66
C ASP A 127 -1.86 15.61 -2.68
N GLY A 128 -1.55 14.53 -1.95
CA GLY A 128 -0.22 13.92 -1.91
C GLY A 128 -0.22 12.54 -2.58
N ILE A 129 0.96 11.96 -2.76
CA ILE A 129 1.10 10.59 -3.25
C ILE A 129 1.81 9.79 -2.16
N VAL A 130 1.21 8.67 -1.75
CA VAL A 130 1.87 7.66 -0.91
C VAL A 130 2.54 6.68 -1.86
N GLY A 131 3.81 6.39 -1.62
CA GLY A 131 4.56 5.44 -2.43
C GLY A 131 5.37 4.47 -1.61
N LEU A 132 5.35 3.20 -2.01
CA LEU A 132 6.37 2.22 -1.68
C LEU A 132 7.10 1.88 -2.97
N GLY A 133 8.37 2.25 -3.06
CA GLY A 133 9.21 1.87 -4.17
C GLY A 133 10.28 0.86 -3.78
N MET A 134 10.72 0.10 -4.78
CA MET A 134 11.54 -1.09 -4.59
C MET A 134 12.67 -1.02 -5.60
N LEU A 135 13.91 -1.01 -5.12
CA LEU A 135 15.07 -1.05 -5.99
C LEU A 135 15.42 -2.51 -6.30
N PRO A 136 15.57 -2.90 -7.58
CA PRO A 136 16.07 -4.22 -7.93
C PRO A 136 17.52 -4.32 -7.48
N ALA A 137 17.89 -5.46 -6.92
CA ALA A 137 19.27 -5.72 -6.58
C ALA A 137 20.14 -5.94 -7.83
N ARG A 138 21.45 -6.09 -7.56
CA ARG A 138 22.53 -6.45 -8.49
C ARG A 138 22.06 -7.31 -9.67
N LYS A 139 22.61 -7.07 -10.86
CA LYS A 139 22.44 -7.96 -12.03
C LYS A 139 22.79 -9.41 -11.64
N GLY A 140 21.78 -10.28 -11.54
CA GLY A 140 21.91 -11.68 -11.10
C GLY A 140 21.68 -11.96 -9.60
N LYS A 141 21.17 -10.99 -8.83
CA LYS A 141 20.83 -11.11 -7.39
C LYS A 141 19.40 -10.63 -7.13
N LYS A 142 18.81 -11.06 -6.00
CA LYS A 142 17.43 -10.72 -5.61
C LYS A 142 17.37 -9.35 -4.93
N ALA A 143 16.36 -8.54 -5.28
CA ALA A 143 16.05 -7.25 -4.64
C ALA A 143 15.88 -7.41 -3.13
N SER A 144 16.41 -6.47 -2.33
CA SER A 144 16.37 -6.54 -0.86
C SER A 144 15.86 -5.27 -0.17
N ASP A 145 15.86 -4.12 -0.85
CA ASP A 145 15.67 -2.83 -0.19
C ASP A 145 14.47 -2.07 -0.78
N PHE A 146 13.66 -1.51 0.11
CA PHE A 146 12.51 -0.66 -0.18
C PHE A 146 12.81 0.78 0.22
N PHE A 147 12.24 1.73 -0.52
CA PHE A 147 12.12 3.12 -0.11
C PHE A 147 10.64 3.47 -0.02
N SER A 148 10.25 4.26 0.95
CA SER A 148 8.88 4.72 1.10
C SER A 148 8.85 6.26 1.05
N ASP A 149 7.83 6.80 0.39
CA ASP A 149 7.38 8.17 0.65
C ASP A 149 6.04 8.05 1.34
N PHE A 150 6.11 8.14 2.66
CA PHE A 150 4.96 8.12 3.52
C PHE A 150 4.77 9.55 4.01
N PRO A 151 3.68 10.25 3.63
CA PRO A 151 3.41 11.59 4.11
C PRO A 151 3.10 11.48 5.60
N MET A 152 4.13 11.44 6.43
CA MET A 152 4.07 11.84 7.83
C MET A 152 3.86 13.35 7.75
N GLY A 153 2.60 13.75 7.48
CA GLY A 153 2.21 15.15 7.36
C GLY A 153 2.95 15.91 8.45
N GLY A 154 3.61 17.02 8.08
CA GLY A 154 4.68 17.68 8.84
C GLY A 154 4.35 18.14 10.27
N THR A 155 3.27 17.63 10.86
CA THR A 155 2.89 17.59 12.27
C THR A 155 3.76 16.66 13.12
N GLY A 156 4.56 15.76 12.52
CA GLY A 156 5.45 14.86 13.27
C GLY A 156 4.72 13.74 14.03
N GLU A 157 3.49 13.43 13.65
CA GLU A 157 2.67 12.41 14.30
C GLU A 157 2.97 11.01 13.77
N TYR A 158 3.20 10.08 14.70
CA TYR A 158 3.40 8.68 14.37
C TYR A 158 2.06 8.04 13.97
N PRO A 159 2.00 7.29 12.85
CA PRO A 159 0.84 6.44 12.56
C PRO A 159 0.58 5.47 13.72
N CYS A 160 -0.67 5.05 13.91
CA CYS A 160 -1.00 4.11 14.98
C CYS A 160 -1.01 2.69 14.43
N PHE A 161 -0.13 1.87 15.00
CA PHE A 161 0.18 0.51 14.54
C PHE A 161 0.32 -0.48 15.72
N ASN A 162 -0.37 -0.22 16.82
CA ASN A 162 -0.34 -1.14 17.96
C ASN A 162 -1.34 -2.27 17.71
N TYR A 163 -0.85 -3.51 17.68
CA TYR A 163 -1.69 -4.68 17.44
C TYR A 163 -1.86 -5.50 18.71
N GLU A 164 -3.09 -5.96 18.94
CA GLU A 164 -3.46 -6.78 20.09
C GLU A 164 -4.39 -7.91 19.65
N ASN A 165 -4.58 -8.91 20.52
CA ASN A 165 -5.56 -9.99 20.32
C ASN A 165 -5.46 -10.69 18.96
N VAL A 166 -4.24 -10.93 18.50
CA VAL A 166 -3.96 -11.61 17.23
C VAL A 166 -4.30 -13.09 17.37
N SER A 167 -5.10 -13.62 16.45
CA SER A 167 -5.54 -15.02 16.46
C SER A 167 -4.40 -15.99 16.16
N SER A 168 -3.57 -15.69 15.15
CA SER A 168 -2.45 -16.55 14.75
C SER A 168 -1.38 -15.80 13.94
N TYR A 169 -0.29 -16.50 13.65
CA TYR A 169 0.68 -16.12 12.62
C TYR A 169 1.38 -17.36 12.07
N PHE A 170 1.78 -17.33 10.81
CA PHE A 170 2.47 -18.43 10.15
C PHE A 170 3.92 -18.57 10.63
N VAL A 171 4.35 -19.82 10.78
CA VAL A 171 5.72 -20.20 11.08
C VAL A 171 6.19 -21.18 10.02
N GLU A 172 7.18 -20.77 9.24
CA GLU A 172 7.83 -21.60 8.24
C GLU A 172 9.09 -22.23 8.84
N GLU A 173 9.11 -23.56 8.92
CA GLU A 173 10.32 -24.31 9.27
C GLU A 173 10.99 -24.83 7.99
N SER A 174 12.23 -24.41 7.77
CA SER A 174 13.02 -24.80 6.62
C SER A 174 14.41 -25.28 7.03
N LYS A 175 15.16 -25.82 6.07
CA LYS A 175 16.58 -26.18 6.29
C LYS A 175 17.45 -24.95 6.63
N GLU A 176 16.99 -23.75 6.28
CA GLU A 176 17.69 -22.48 6.51
C GLU A 176 17.34 -21.89 7.88
N GLY A 177 16.41 -22.52 8.61
CA GLY A 177 15.95 -22.10 9.93
C GLY A 177 14.46 -21.83 9.97
N LYS A 178 14.04 -21.20 11.07
CA LYS A 178 12.66 -20.82 11.35
C LYS A 178 12.41 -19.39 10.88
N ARG A 179 11.37 -19.17 10.08
CA ARG A 179 10.88 -17.83 9.69
C ARG A 179 9.47 -17.62 10.24
N GLU A 180 9.25 -16.47 10.86
CA GLU A 180 7.99 -16.13 11.52
C GLU A 180 7.35 -14.91 10.83
N TYR A 181 6.07 -15.01 10.47
CA TYR A 181 5.34 -13.98 9.72
C TYR A 181 4.36 -13.23 10.63
N LYS A 182 4.90 -12.55 11.64
CA LYS A 182 4.14 -11.98 12.77
C LYS A 182 3.39 -10.69 12.44
N ILE A 183 2.50 -10.29 13.35
CA ILE A 183 1.63 -9.12 13.19
C ILE A 183 2.43 -7.81 13.12
N GLU A 184 3.60 -7.76 13.76
CA GLU A 184 4.43 -6.56 13.81
C GLU A 184 4.88 -6.13 12.40
N ASN A 185 4.96 -7.09 11.46
CA ASN A 185 5.29 -6.85 10.07
C ASN A 185 4.30 -5.88 9.39
N LEU A 186 3.03 -5.82 9.83
CA LEU A 186 2.01 -4.91 9.26
C LEU A 186 2.33 -3.42 9.39
N SER A 187 3.30 -3.07 10.22
CA SER A 187 3.72 -1.70 10.48
C SER A 187 5.04 -1.29 9.82
N ILE A 188 5.70 -2.23 9.12
CA ILE A 188 7.03 -2.01 8.57
C ILE A 188 6.95 -2.14 7.05
N MET A 189 6.59 -1.04 6.40
CA MET A 189 6.32 -1.00 4.96
C MET A 189 7.52 -1.42 4.12
N GLU A 190 8.73 -1.12 4.60
CA GLU A 190 10.00 -1.36 3.92
C GLU A 190 10.49 -2.81 4.03
N GLN A 191 9.80 -3.70 4.75
CA GLN A 191 10.20 -5.09 4.88
C GLN A 191 9.60 -5.95 3.77
N ASP A 192 10.39 -6.91 3.27
CA ASP A 192 9.97 -7.93 2.29
C ASP A 192 9.15 -9.08 2.91
N THR A 193 8.50 -8.84 4.04
CA THR A 193 7.82 -9.86 4.84
C THR A 193 6.47 -9.33 5.34
N PRO A 194 5.35 -9.96 4.97
CA PRO A 194 4.02 -9.59 5.45
C PRO A 194 3.71 -10.25 6.82
N TRP A 195 2.56 -9.93 7.40
CA TRP A 195 1.88 -10.87 8.29
C TRP A 195 1.18 -11.93 7.46
N VAL A 196 1.25 -13.17 7.89
CA VAL A 196 0.55 -14.31 7.30
C VAL A 196 -0.16 -15.01 8.43
N GLU A 197 -1.44 -15.32 8.25
CA GLU A 197 -2.18 -16.13 9.21
C GLU A 197 -1.61 -17.56 9.28
N GLY A 198 -1.79 -18.23 10.42
CA GLY A 198 -1.16 -19.52 10.71
C GLY A 198 -2.15 -20.65 10.95
N VAL A 199 -3.36 -20.59 10.40
CA VAL A 199 -4.37 -21.64 10.55
C VAL A 199 -4.48 -22.47 9.27
N ASP A 200 -5.05 -23.67 9.38
CA ASP A 200 -5.32 -24.48 8.19
C ASP A 200 -6.40 -23.84 7.30
N GLY A 201 -6.15 -23.83 6.00
CA GLY A 201 -7.04 -23.24 5.00
C GLY A 201 -6.86 -21.72 4.88
N TRP A 202 -7.82 -21.04 4.25
CA TRP A 202 -7.66 -19.66 3.79
C TRP A 202 -7.62 -18.55 4.86
N GLY A 203 -7.55 -18.87 6.16
CA GLY A 203 -7.56 -17.87 7.23
C GLY A 203 -8.86 -17.08 7.41
N ILE A 204 -9.99 -17.56 6.86
CA ILE A 204 -11.30 -16.91 7.07
C ILE A 204 -11.71 -17.06 8.55
N GLY A 205 -12.04 -15.94 9.19
CA GLY A 205 -12.35 -15.86 10.62
C GLY A 205 -11.18 -15.37 11.47
N GLU A 206 -9.97 -15.34 10.93
CA GLU A 206 -8.79 -14.80 11.62
C GLU A 206 -8.95 -13.30 11.92
N THR A 207 -8.35 -12.87 13.02
CA THR A 207 -8.62 -11.57 13.61
C THR A 207 -7.41 -10.98 14.33
N PHE A 208 -7.40 -9.66 14.37
CA PHE A 208 -6.54 -8.88 15.26
C PHE A 208 -7.22 -7.55 15.59
N THR A 209 -6.73 -6.86 16.61
CA THR A 209 -7.19 -5.53 17.01
C THR A 209 -6.10 -4.51 16.71
N ILE A 210 -6.46 -3.36 16.13
CA ILE A 210 -5.60 -2.18 16.08
C ILE A 210 -6.01 -1.26 17.24
N SER A 211 -5.13 -1.13 18.23
CA SER A 211 -5.33 -0.30 19.41
C SER A 211 -4.97 1.16 19.10
N THR A 212 -5.88 2.08 19.42
CA THR A 212 -5.75 3.52 19.18
C THR A 212 -4.86 4.23 20.20
N LYS A 213 -4.59 3.61 21.36
CA LYS A 213 -3.91 4.24 22.51
C LYS A 213 -4.41 5.66 22.83
N ASN A 214 -5.73 5.90 22.72
CA ASN A 214 -6.41 7.19 22.97
C ASN A 214 -6.14 8.29 21.93
N MET A 215 -5.68 7.96 20.73
CA MET A 215 -5.59 8.91 19.61
C MET A 215 -6.98 9.05 18.97
N SER A 216 -7.41 10.25 18.57
CA SER A 216 -8.82 10.52 18.23
C SER A 216 -9.12 11.00 16.80
N PHE A 217 -8.14 10.91 15.90
CA PHE A 217 -8.19 11.61 14.62
C PHE A 217 -8.15 10.72 13.38
N TYR A 218 -8.18 9.40 13.53
CA TYR A 218 -8.13 8.48 12.40
C TYR A 218 -9.53 8.31 11.80
N LYS A 219 -9.60 8.26 10.48
CA LYS A 219 -10.85 8.11 9.71
C LYS A 219 -10.80 6.94 8.76
N TYR A 220 -9.61 6.38 8.56
CA TYR A 220 -9.36 5.32 7.61
C TYR A 220 -8.50 4.24 8.24
N ILE A 221 -8.57 3.03 7.69
CA ILE A 221 -7.49 2.06 7.78
C ILE A 221 -6.77 2.10 6.44
N LEU A 222 -5.46 2.37 6.44
CA LEU A 222 -4.60 2.26 5.27
C LEU A 222 -4.04 0.84 5.21
N LEU A 223 -4.09 0.21 4.04
CA LEU A 223 -3.61 -1.15 3.86
C LEU A 223 -2.93 -1.38 2.51
N MET A 224 -1.97 -2.30 2.50
CA MET A 224 -1.39 -2.93 1.32
C MET A 224 -1.63 -4.44 1.43
N ASN A 225 -2.38 -4.97 0.46
CA ASN A 225 -2.92 -6.31 0.53
C ASN A 225 -1.93 -7.36 -0.02
N GLY A 226 -1.98 -8.59 0.50
CA GLY A 226 -1.24 -9.73 -0.03
C GLY A 226 0.22 -9.80 0.38
N TYR A 227 0.92 -10.81 -0.15
CA TYR A 227 2.37 -10.96 0.02
C TYR A 227 3.07 -10.09 -1.02
N ILE A 228 3.57 -8.92 -0.60
CA ILE A 228 4.35 -8.04 -1.47
C ILE A 228 5.83 -8.37 -1.26
N SER A 229 6.46 -8.91 -2.32
CA SER A 229 7.88 -9.23 -2.28
C SER A 229 8.63 -8.72 -3.50
N ALA A 230 9.70 -7.95 -3.28
CA ALA A 230 10.66 -7.55 -4.29
C ALA A 230 11.47 -8.75 -4.78
N SER A 231 11.89 -9.59 -3.84
CA SER A 231 12.76 -10.72 -4.08
C SER A 231 12.02 -11.88 -4.77
N ASN A 232 10.69 -11.93 -4.62
CA ASN A 232 9.84 -12.99 -5.14
C ASN A 232 8.40 -12.52 -5.48
N PRO A 233 8.20 -11.69 -6.54
CA PRO A 233 6.90 -11.06 -6.83
C PRO A 233 5.73 -12.02 -7.06
N LYS A 234 6.00 -13.27 -7.45
CA LYS A 234 4.97 -14.30 -7.64
C LYS A 234 4.25 -14.70 -6.34
N LEU A 235 4.84 -14.43 -5.17
CA LEU A 235 4.19 -14.71 -3.87
C LEU A 235 2.86 -13.97 -3.73
N TYR A 236 2.74 -12.80 -4.37
CA TYR A 236 1.49 -12.05 -4.38
C TYR A 236 0.32 -12.88 -4.91
N ASP A 237 0.49 -13.59 -6.02
CA ASP A 237 -0.54 -14.43 -6.63
C ASP A 237 -0.55 -15.86 -6.05
N GLU A 238 0.60 -16.38 -5.57
CA GLU A 238 0.71 -17.71 -4.97
C GLU A 238 -0.02 -17.82 -3.61
N ASN A 239 -0.06 -16.74 -2.81
CA ASN A 239 -0.74 -16.67 -1.51
C ASN A 239 -2.15 -16.07 -1.60
N GLY A 240 -2.96 -16.27 -0.56
CA GLY A 240 -4.25 -15.61 -0.37
C GLY A 240 -4.11 -14.11 -0.09
N ARG A 241 -5.13 -13.34 -0.48
CA ARG A 241 -5.23 -11.88 -0.26
C ARG A 241 -6.60 -11.55 0.30
N ILE A 242 -6.71 -10.64 1.26
CA ILE A 242 -8.02 -10.32 1.85
C ILE A 242 -8.96 -9.74 0.79
N LYS A 243 -10.19 -10.24 0.72
CA LYS A 243 -11.24 -9.77 -0.21
C LYS A 243 -12.34 -9.04 0.52
N LYS A 244 -12.70 -9.51 1.71
CA LYS A 244 -13.68 -8.86 2.56
C LYS A 244 -13.23 -8.92 4.01
N ILE A 245 -13.39 -7.82 4.73
CA ILE A 245 -13.13 -7.72 6.16
C ILE A 245 -14.36 -7.18 6.91
N MET A 246 -14.54 -7.61 8.15
CA MET A 246 -15.37 -6.90 9.13
C MET A 246 -14.47 -5.94 9.90
N VAL A 247 -14.92 -4.70 10.07
CA VAL A 247 -14.35 -3.77 11.05
C VAL A 247 -15.39 -3.57 12.14
N GLU A 248 -14.99 -3.77 13.39
CA GLU A 248 -15.83 -3.60 14.58
C GLU A 248 -15.15 -2.68 15.58
N GLY A 249 -15.86 -1.65 16.05
CA GLY A 249 -15.41 -0.81 17.16
C GLY A 249 -15.67 -1.51 18.50
N LEU A 250 -14.63 -1.71 19.30
CA LEU A 250 -14.70 -2.54 20.51
C LEU A 250 -15.50 -1.93 21.67
N THR A 251 -15.66 -0.61 21.72
CA THR A 251 -16.44 0.09 22.75
C THR A 251 -17.89 0.27 22.31
N SER A 252 -18.12 0.71 21.08
CA SER A 252 -19.46 0.97 20.55
C SER A 252 -20.20 -0.28 20.07
N GLY A 253 -19.46 -1.36 19.75
CA GLY A 253 -19.99 -2.57 19.12
C GLY A 253 -20.51 -2.36 17.69
N LYS A 254 -20.31 -1.17 17.10
CA LYS A 254 -20.68 -0.93 15.70
C LYS A 254 -19.74 -1.68 14.79
N LYS A 255 -20.30 -2.29 13.75
CA LYS A 255 -19.53 -3.04 12.77
C LYS A 255 -20.00 -2.81 11.35
N LYS A 256 -19.07 -2.92 10.40
CA LYS A 256 -19.33 -2.75 8.97
C LYS A 256 -18.40 -3.66 8.16
N GLU A 257 -18.96 -4.26 7.12
CA GLU A 257 -18.18 -5.03 6.14
C GLU A 257 -17.58 -4.10 5.09
N PHE A 258 -16.35 -4.39 4.70
CA PHE A 258 -15.64 -3.70 3.63
C PHE A 258 -15.13 -4.71 2.62
N THR A 259 -15.27 -4.38 1.33
CA THR A 259 -14.59 -5.10 0.26
C THR A 259 -13.23 -4.46 0.03
N VAL A 260 -12.19 -5.27 -0.04
CA VAL A 260 -10.82 -4.84 -0.32
C VAL A 260 -10.51 -5.10 -1.79
N LYS A 261 -9.87 -4.13 -2.46
CA LYS A 261 -9.48 -4.30 -3.86
C LYS A 261 -8.31 -5.27 -3.96
N ASP A 262 -8.33 -6.10 -5.01
CA ASP A 262 -7.27 -7.06 -5.33
C ASP A 262 -6.09 -6.36 -6.04
N THR A 263 -5.41 -5.48 -5.30
CA THR A 263 -4.28 -4.68 -5.78
C THR A 263 -3.16 -4.62 -4.75
N PRO A 264 -1.87 -4.66 -5.18
CA PRO A 264 -0.74 -4.42 -4.28
C PRO A 264 -0.58 -2.94 -3.92
N HIS A 265 -1.27 -2.04 -4.63
CA HIS A 265 -1.21 -0.60 -4.38
C HIS A 265 -1.84 -0.23 -3.01
N PRO A 266 -1.29 0.78 -2.31
CA PRO A 266 -1.89 1.31 -1.09
C PRO A 266 -3.35 1.74 -1.30
N GLN A 267 -4.22 1.39 -0.37
CA GLN A 267 -5.64 1.74 -0.41
C GLN A 267 -6.21 1.94 1.01
N THR A 268 -7.30 2.67 1.15
CA THR A 268 -7.98 2.87 2.44
C THR A 268 -9.40 2.31 2.49
N VAL A 269 -9.84 1.93 3.70
CA VAL A 269 -11.26 1.76 4.03
C VAL A 269 -11.70 2.82 5.05
N ASP A 270 -12.90 3.39 4.85
CA ASP A 270 -13.45 4.47 5.69
C ASP A 270 -14.13 3.92 6.94
N ILE A 271 -13.56 4.24 8.11
CA ILE A 271 -14.05 3.84 9.43
C ILE A 271 -14.85 4.94 10.13
N SER A 272 -15.21 6.03 9.45
CA SER A 272 -16.01 7.14 10.00
C SER A 272 -17.45 6.76 10.39
N PHE A 273 -17.84 5.50 10.23
CA PHE A 273 -19.11 4.97 10.76
C PHE A 273 -19.07 4.76 12.28
N LEU A 274 -17.87 4.68 12.86
CA LEU A 274 -17.65 4.64 14.30
C LEU A 274 -18.01 6.01 14.91
N PRO A 275 -18.74 6.04 16.04
CA PRO A 275 -19.21 7.30 16.61
C PRO A 275 -18.07 8.16 17.17
N GLU A 276 -17.07 7.50 17.75
CA GLU A 276 -15.85 8.09 18.28
C GLU A 276 -14.68 7.17 17.91
N GLN A 277 -13.45 7.68 17.99
CA GLN A 277 -12.28 6.85 17.75
C GLN A 277 -12.10 5.87 18.91
N GLU A 278 -11.98 4.61 18.53
CA GLU A 278 -11.89 3.48 19.46
C GLU A 278 -11.04 2.38 18.84
N ASP A 279 -10.65 1.40 19.65
CA ASP A 279 -9.94 0.23 19.17
C ASP A 279 -10.80 -0.55 18.18
N VAL A 280 -10.19 -0.93 17.06
CA VAL A 280 -10.89 -1.58 15.96
C VAL A 280 -10.44 -3.03 15.83
N LYS A 281 -11.39 -3.94 15.88
CA LYS A 281 -11.18 -5.35 15.55
C LYS A 281 -11.38 -5.56 14.06
N ILE A 282 -10.41 -6.22 13.44
CA ILE A 282 -10.44 -6.63 12.03
C ILE A 282 -10.67 -8.13 12.00
N THR A 283 -11.62 -8.58 11.19
CA THR A 283 -11.85 -10.02 10.94
C THR A 283 -11.89 -10.31 9.45
N ILE A 284 -11.15 -11.33 9.00
CA ILE A 284 -11.14 -11.78 7.61
C ILE A 284 -12.46 -12.51 7.33
N LEU A 285 -13.24 -12.04 6.35
CA LEU A 285 -14.54 -12.63 5.98
C LEU A 285 -14.50 -13.39 4.65
N ASP A 286 -13.64 -12.97 3.73
CA ASP A 286 -13.48 -13.59 2.41
C ASP A 286 -12.08 -13.29 1.87
N VAL A 287 -11.59 -14.15 0.98
CA VAL A 287 -10.22 -14.14 0.46
C VAL A 287 -10.20 -14.33 -1.06
N TYR A 288 -9.38 -13.55 -1.76
CA TYR A 288 -8.95 -13.89 -3.11
C TYR A 288 -7.93 -15.02 -3.00
N LYS A 289 -8.35 -16.23 -3.40
CA LYS A 289 -7.53 -17.43 -3.28
C LYS A 289 -6.20 -17.28 -4.03
N GLY A 290 -5.14 -17.74 -3.39
CA GLY A 290 -3.83 -17.91 -4.00
C GLY A 290 -3.82 -19.09 -4.97
N THR A 291 -2.84 -19.12 -5.86
CA THR A 291 -2.70 -20.21 -6.84
C THR A 291 -1.96 -21.42 -6.29
N LYS A 292 -1.32 -21.31 -5.12
CA LYS A 292 -0.41 -22.35 -4.61
C LYS A 292 -0.56 -22.62 -3.12
N TYR A 293 -0.55 -21.56 -2.31
CA TYR A 293 -0.58 -21.66 -0.86
C TYR A 293 -1.96 -21.27 -0.36
N GLU A 294 -2.49 -22.05 0.59
CA GLU A 294 -3.75 -21.71 1.25
C GLU A 294 -3.56 -20.64 2.34
N ASP A 295 -2.38 -20.03 2.48
CA ASP A 295 -2.11 -19.01 3.48
C ASP A 295 -2.49 -17.59 3.00
N THR A 296 -3.23 -16.83 3.80
CA THR A 296 -3.59 -15.43 3.51
C THR A 296 -2.58 -14.43 4.09
N ALA A 297 -2.09 -13.53 3.24
CA ALA A 297 -1.10 -12.52 3.62
C ALA A 297 -1.66 -11.10 3.60
N ILE A 298 -1.16 -10.25 4.51
CA ILE A 298 -1.37 -8.80 4.53
C ILE A 298 0.00 -8.14 4.72
N HIS A 299 0.39 -7.27 3.79
CA HIS A 299 1.70 -6.63 3.82
C HIS A 299 1.79 -5.50 4.84
N PHE A 300 0.78 -4.63 4.83
CA PHE A 300 0.77 -3.43 5.65
C PHE A 300 -0.66 -3.08 6.04
N MET A 301 -0.92 -2.68 7.29
CA MET A 301 -2.23 -2.21 7.72
C MET A 301 -2.15 -1.36 8.99
N ILE A 302 -2.56 -0.09 8.93
CA ILE A 302 -2.53 0.84 10.08
C ILE A 302 -3.76 1.74 10.12
N LEU A 303 -3.99 2.41 11.26
CA LEU A 303 -4.94 3.52 11.31
C LEU A 303 -4.39 4.77 10.64
N TRP A 304 -5.25 5.47 9.90
CA TRP A 304 -4.86 6.51 8.97
C TRP A 304 -5.88 7.66 8.89
N ARG A 305 -5.43 8.81 8.37
CA ARG A 305 -6.18 10.08 8.41
C ARG A 305 -6.77 10.50 7.07
N THR A 306 -6.05 10.25 6.00
CA THR A 306 -6.41 10.64 4.64
C THR A 306 -6.97 9.46 3.88
N GLU A 307 -7.86 9.71 2.92
CA GLU A 307 -8.24 8.67 1.98
C GLU A 307 -7.07 8.42 1.02
N VAL A 308 -6.74 7.16 0.76
CA VAL A 308 -5.75 6.77 -0.25
C VAL A 308 -6.43 5.95 -1.33
N ILE A 309 -6.39 6.47 -2.55
CA ILE A 309 -6.95 5.83 -3.74
C ILE A 309 -5.81 5.11 -4.48
N PRO A 310 -5.86 3.78 -4.66
CA PRO A 310 -4.79 3.05 -5.34
C PRO A 310 -4.64 3.51 -6.79
N TYR A 311 -3.39 3.55 -7.25
CA TYR A 311 -3.03 3.75 -8.65
C TYR A 311 -3.34 2.49 -9.49
N GLU A 312 -3.63 2.64 -10.79
CA GLU A 312 -3.82 1.55 -11.76
C GLU A 312 -2.69 1.48 -12.82
#